data_AF-A0A357N921-F1
#
_entry.id   AF-A0A357N921-F1
#
_cell.length_a   1.000
_cell.length_b   1.000
_cell.length_c   1.000
_cell.angle_alpha   90.00
_cell.angle_beta   90.00
_cell.angle_gamma   90.00
#
_symmetry.space_group_name_H-M   'P 1'
#
loop_
_entity.id
_entity.type
_entity.pdbx_description
1 polymer ?
#
loop_
_entity_poly.entity_id
_entity_poly.type
_entity_poly.pdbx_seq_one_letter_code
_entity_poly.pdbx_strand_id
1 'polypeptide(L)'
;MAIRLSGLSSGLDTDTLISKLMELERKPLVLMQNNNTVLQSRKTDLSGLKTSLFTLQGKITDLTYASTYAKRIASTTDEKIVTASAQNSSSNASYNINVISMATSTRNTGAALDFASGTKASMVSTAELNVGAGLNAAPNAAFSTGMAGTGLESNVNAGYFIINNVRIDVLATDTINTILNKITESGAGVTASLAGDQITLTQKTVGDTPTIKLGTDTSGFLTAAKLTGATVTPGVKSDENRLLKDTALGAGLTNGYFSINGAFISVDKDKDTLASIIDKINQSTVAGVTAFYDASSKKISL
;
A
#
# COMPACT_ATOMS: atom_id res chain seq x y z
N MET A 1 -53.16 58.58 12.87
CA MET A 1 -53.62 59.87 13.43
C MET A 1 -52.45 60.83 13.41
N ALA A 2 -52.57 61.90 12.62
CA ALA A 2 -51.57 62.95 12.55
C ALA A 2 -51.75 63.92 13.73
N ILE A 3 -50.82 63.93 14.68
CA ILE A 3 -50.76 64.91 15.76
C ILE A 3 -49.88 66.07 15.26
N ARG A 4 -50.47 67.27 15.25
CA ARG A 4 -49.85 68.48 14.69
C ARG A 4 -48.92 69.14 15.72
N LEU A 5 -47.75 69.54 15.23
CA LEU A 5 -46.72 70.31 15.90
C LEU A 5 -47.18 71.77 16.06
N SER A 6 -47.33 72.26 17.29
CA SER A 6 -47.56 73.69 17.56
C SER A 6 -47.25 74.02 19.02
N GLY A 7 -46.31 74.93 19.26
CA GLY A 7 -46.12 75.56 20.57
C GLY A 7 -44.67 75.61 21.06
N LEU A 8 -43.92 76.55 20.53
CA LEU A 8 -42.61 77.01 21.00
C LEU A 8 -42.73 77.50 22.47
N SER A 9 -42.19 76.76 23.46
CA SER A 9 -41.83 77.21 24.83
C SER A 9 -41.78 76.03 25.83
N SER A 10 -42.47 74.92 25.58
CA SER A 10 -42.56 73.85 26.58
C SER A 10 -41.39 72.89 26.47
N GLY A 11 -40.63 72.71 27.56
CA GLY A 11 -39.75 71.56 27.80
C GLY A 11 -40.53 70.25 27.91
N LEU A 12 -41.42 70.00 26.95
CA LEU A 12 -42.04 68.73 26.68
C LEU A 12 -41.08 67.99 25.77
N ASP A 13 -40.40 67.06 26.41
CA ASP A 13 -39.46 66.12 25.85
C ASP A 13 -40.18 65.17 24.88
N THR A 14 -40.57 65.73 23.72
CA THR A 14 -41.26 65.03 22.64
C THR A 14 -40.40 63.90 22.10
N ASP A 15 -39.08 64.07 22.14
CA ASP A 15 -38.12 63.02 21.82
C ASP A 15 -38.21 61.85 22.81
N THR A 16 -38.34 62.07 24.13
CA THR A 16 -38.58 60.96 25.06
C THR A 16 -39.99 60.37 24.97
N LEU A 17 -41.01 61.15 24.63
CA LEU A 17 -42.35 60.60 24.38
C LEU A 17 -42.38 59.71 23.14
N ILE A 18 -41.76 60.16 22.03
CA ILE A 18 -41.61 59.37 20.81
C ILE A 18 -40.76 58.13 21.07
N SER A 19 -39.67 58.27 21.84
CA SER A 19 -38.82 57.13 22.23
C SER A 19 -39.59 56.09 23.07
N LYS A 20 -40.40 56.53 24.05
CA LYS A 20 -41.25 55.65 24.86
C LYS A 20 -42.34 54.96 24.04
N LEU A 21 -42.92 55.64 23.05
CA LEU A 21 -43.93 55.05 22.17
C LEU A 21 -43.30 54.04 21.19
N MET A 22 -42.12 54.37 20.64
CA MET A 22 -41.30 53.47 19.82
C MET A 22 -40.85 52.22 20.60
N GLU A 23 -40.53 52.37 21.89
CA GLU A 23 -40.20 51.25 22.77
C GLU A 23 -41.41 50.33 23.01
N LEU A 24 -42.60 50.91 23.21
CA LEU A 24 -43.85 50.16 23.36
C LEU A 24 -44.22 49.38 22.08
N GLU A 25 -44.12 50.03 20.92
CA GLU A 25 -44.35 49.40 19.61
C GLU A 25 -43.28 48.34 19.26
N ARG A 26 -42.06 48.46 19.81
CA ARG A 26 -40.99 47.44 19.68
C ARG A 26 -41.12 46.29 20.67
N LYS A 27 -41.92 46.39 21.73
CA LYS A 27 -42.15 45.33 22.71
C LYS A 27 -42.49 43.95 22.10
N PRO A 28 -43.41 43.81 21.12
CA PRO A 28 -43.65 42.53 20.47
C PRO A 28 -42.42 41.98 19.74
N LEU A 29 -41.64 42.84 19.08
CA LEU A 29 -40.40 42.45 18.41
C LEU A 29 -39.35 41.94 19.41
N VAL A 30 -39.20 42.62 20.55
CA VAL A 30 -38.28 42.19 21.63
C VAL A 30 -38.72 40.84 22.22
N LEU A 31 -40.02 40.61 22.40
CA LEU A 31 -40.53 39.30 22.85
C LEU A 31 -40.24 38.20 21.83
N MET A 32 -40.42 38.46 20.52
CA MET A 32 -40.07 37.50 19.47
C MET A 32 -38.57 37.23 19.40
N GLN A 33 -37.73 38.24 19.58
CA GLN A 33 -36.26 38.08 19.65
C GLN A 33 -35.86 37.23 20.87
N ASN A 34 -36.43 37.50 22.04
CA ASN A 34 -36.20 36.69 23.24
C ASN A 34 -36.64 35.24 23.04
N ASN A 35 -37.82 35.01 22.46
CA ASN A 35 -38.30 33.67 22.12
C ASN A 35 -37.37 32.97 21.13
N ASN A 36 -36.87 33.67 20.11
CA ASN A 36 -35.94 33.12 19.14
C ASN A 36 -34.62 32.70 19.83
N THR A 37 -34.07 33.54 20.71
CA THR A 37 -32.87 33.20 21.50
C THR A 37 -33.07 31.94 22.34
N VAL A 38 -34.22 31.81 23.02
CA VAL A 38 -34.57 30.61 23.80
C VAL A 38 -34.69 29.38 22.90
N LEU A 39 -35.34 29.49 21.74
CA LEU A 39 -35.47 28.40 20.78
C LEU A 39 -34.11 27.97 20.19
N GLN A 40 -33.20 28.92 19.92
CA GLN A 40 -31.85 28.61 19.44
C GLN A 40 -31.00 27.90 20.50
N SER A 41 -31.11 28.31 21.76
CA SER A 41 -30.46 27.60 22.89
C SER A 41 -30.98 26.17 22.98
N ARG A 42 -32.31 25.98 23.00
CA ARG A 42 -32.94 24.64 23.03
C ARG A 42 -32.52 23.77 21.85
N LYS A 43 -32.46 24.33 20.65
CA LYS A 43 -32.00 23.62 19.44
C LYS A 43 -30.54 23.16 19.59
N THR A 44 -29.69 24.02 20.14
CA THR A 44 -28.28 23.70 20.40
C THR A 44 -28.14 22.59 21.42
N ASP A 45 -28.87 22.68 22.54
CA ASP A 45 -28.88 21.65 23.59
C ASP A 45 -29.35 20.30 23.05
N LEU A 46 -30.43 20.28 22.27
CA LEU A 46 -30.96 19.06 21.62
C LEU A 46 -29.97 18.49 20.59
N SER A 47 -29.25 19.33 19.86
CA SER A 47 -28.21 18.89 18.93
C SER A 47 -27.01 18.27 19.67
N GLY A 48 -26.62 18.85 20.81
CA GLY A 48 -25.60 18.29 21.69
C GLY A 48 -26.01 16.93 22.26
N LEU A 49 -27.25 16.81 22.72
CA LEU A 49 -27.82 15.54 23.19
C LEU A 49 -27.86 14.49 22.07
N LYS A 50 -28.33 14.86 20.87
CA LYS A 50 -28.36 13.97 19.70
C LYS A 50 -26.96 13.45 19.37
N THR A 51 -25.95 14.32 19.37
CA THR A 51 -24.56 13.94 19.08
C THR A 51 -24.02 12.97 20.14
N SER A 52 -24.33 13.24 21.42
CA SER A 52 -23.94 12.38 22.53
C SER A 52 -24.61 11.00 22.44
N LEU A 53 -25.90 10.95 22.12
CA LEU A 53 -26.63 9.70 21.93
C LEU A 53 -26.15 8.92 20.71
N PHE A 54 -25.82 9.59 19.60
CA PHE A 54 -25.25 8.93 18.42
C PHE A 54 -23.88 8.34 18.71
N THR A 55 -23.04 9.07 19.46
CA THR A 55 -21.73 8.58 19.91
C THR A 55 -21.88 7.38 20.84
N LEU A 56 -22.83 7.44 21.78
CA LEU A 56 -23.13 6.33 22.69
C LEU A 56 -23.65 5.12 21.92
N GLN A 57 -24.56 5.32 20.97
CA GLN A 57 -25.09 4.27 20.12
C GLN A 57 -23.97 3.55 19.38
N GLY A 58 -23.03 4.28 18.76
CA GLY A 58 -21.87 3.70 18.08
C GLY A 58 -21.00 2.83 19.01
N LYS A 59 -20.70 3.34 20.23
CA LYS A 59 -19.93 2.58 21.22
C LYS A 59 -20.65 1.33 21.71
N ILE A 60 -21.98 1.38 21.87
CA ILE A 60 -22.77 0.21 22.27
C ILE A 60 -22.84 -0.81 21.13
N THR A 61 -22.99 -0.39 19.87
CA THR A 61 -22.99 -1.33 18.74
C THR A 61 -21.67 -2.08 18.62
N ASP A 62 -20.54 -1.43 18.89
CA ASP A 62 -19.23 -2.10 18.91
C ASP A 62 -19.15 -3.20 19.99
N LEU A 63 -19.83 -2.99 21.11
CA LEU A 63 -19.94 -3.96 22.21
C LEU A 63 -20.97 -5.07 21.94
N THR A 64 -21.90 -4.89 21.00
CA THR A 64 -22.83 -5.97 20.62
C THR A 64 -22.20 -7.03 19.73
N TYR A 65 -21.09 -6.73 19.05
CA TYR A 65 -20.45 -7.67 18.15
C TYR A 65 -19.63 -8.72 18.94
N ALA A 66 -19.98 -10.00 18.76
CA ALA A 66 -19.23 -11.12 19.33
C ALA A 66 -17.75 -11.13 18.89
N SER A 67 -17.45 -10.60 17.70
CA SER A 67 -16.08 -10.45 17.18
C SER A 67 -15.21 -9.57 18.10
N THR A 68 -15.78 -8.56 18.74
CA THR A 68 -15.04 -7.67 19.66
C THR A 68 -14.45 -8.44 20.84
N TYR A 69 -15.19 -9.44 21.35
CA TYR A 69 -14.75 -10.32 22.44
C TYR A 69 -13.89 -11.50 21.98
N ALA A 70 -13.96 -11.84 20.68
CA ALA A 70 -13.16 -12.89 20.07
C ALA A 70 -11.83 -12.39 19.48
N LYS A 71 -11.49 -11.10 19.67
CA LYS A 71 -10.25 -10.50 19.19
C LYS A 71 -9.06 -11.11 19.93
N ARG A 72 -8.01 -11.45 19.20
CA ARG A 72 -6.76 -11.99 19.73
C ARG A 72 -5.63 -11.01 19.44
N ILE A 73 -4.60 -11.02 20.28
CA ILE A 73 -3.39 -10.23 20.10
C ILE A 73 -2.25 -11.22 19.90
N ALA A 74 -1.43 -10.99 18.88
CA ALA A 74 -0.15 -11.66 18.74
C ALA A 74 0.95 -10.70 19.21
N SER A 75 1.82 -11.16 20.08
CA SER A 75 2.98 -10.41 20.55
C SER A 75 4.25 -11.19 20.22
N THR A 76 5.24 -10.51 19.63
CA THR A 76 6.55 -11.10 19.34
C THR A 76 7.59 -10.55 20.31
N THR A 77 8.59 -11.37 20.65
CA THR A 77 9.73 -10.92 21.47
C THR A 77 10.65 -9.93 20.74
N ASP A 78 10.73 -10.00 19.42
CA ASP A 78 11.46 -9.05 18.57
C ASP A 78 10.64 -8.69 17.31
N GLU A 79 9.99 -7.52 17.36
CA GLU A 79 9.15 -7.01 16.27
C GLU A 79 9.95 -6.60 15.02
N LYS A 80 11.28 -6.42 15.12
CA LYS A 80 12.10 -6.06 13.94
C LYS A 80 12.36 -7.26 13.03
N ILE A 81 12.30 -8.47 13.57
CA ILE A 81 12.54 -9.71 12.83
C ILE A 81 11.22 -10.29 12.32
N VAL A 82 10.18 -10.36 13.17
CA VAL A 82 8.88 -10.91 12.80
C VAL A 82 7.76 -10.12 13.48
N THR A 83 6.78 -9.70 12.69
CA THR A 83 5.49 -9.23 13.20
C THR A 83 4.43 -10.28 12.89
N ALA A 84 3.51 -10.48 13.82
CA ALA A 84 2.39 -11.40 13.66
C ALA A 84 1.09 -10.66 13.90
N SER A 85 0.05 -11.00 13.13
CA SER A 85 -1.30 -10.51 13.36
C SER A 85 -2.21 -11.72 13.61
N ALA A 86 -2.98 -11.66 14.69
CA ALA A 86 -3.95 -12.71 15.01
C ALA A 86 -5.32 -12.32 14.46
N GLN A 87 -5.94 -13.23 13.71
CA GLN A 87 -7.33 -13.08 13.30
C GLN A 87 -8.27 -13.42 14.47
N ASN A 88 -9.50 -12.90 14.41
CA ASN A 88 -10.55 -13.22 15.38
C ASN A 88 -10.75 -14.73 15.43
N SER A 89 -10.97 -15.28 16.63
CA SER A 89 -11.12 -16.71 16.91
C SER A 89 -9.86 -17.59 16.77
N SER A 90 -8.66 -17.02 16.60
CA SER A 90 -7.41 -17.79 16.69
C SER A 90 -7.19 -18.41 18.09
N SER A 91 -6.63 -19.62 18.14
CA SER A 91 -6.33 -20.34 19.39
C SER A 91 -5.26 -19.64 20.21
N ASN A 92 -5.39 -19.66 21.54
CA ASN A 92 -4.36 -19.14 22.43
C ASN A 92 -3.19 -20.13 22.48
N ALA A 93 -2.04 -19.71 21.97
CA ALA A 93 -0.81 -20.50 22.03
C ALA A 93 0.42 -19.57 21.96
N SER A 94 1.53 -20.06 22.51
CA SER A 94 2.85 -19.43 22.37
C SER A 94 3.63 -20.19 21.31
N TYR A 95 4.19 -19.45 20.36
CA TYR A 95 4.98 -20.00 19.26
C TYR A 95 6.42 -19.50 19.36
N ASN A 96 7.38 -20.42 19.22
CA ASN A 96 8.75 -20.02 18.95
C ASN A 96 8.87 -19.79 17.44
N ILE A 97 9.55 -18.72 17.02
CA ILE A 97 9.73 -18.41 15.60
C ILE A 97 11.22 -18.22 15.36
N ASN A 98 11.79 -19.00 14.45
CA ASN A 98 13.19 -18.89 14.04
C ASN A 98 13.27 -18.67 12.53
N VAL A 99 13.82 -17.54 12.10
CA VAL A 99 13.93 -17.17 10.69
C VAL A 99 15.24 -17.70 10.12
N ILE A 100 15.17 -18.79 9.35
CA ILE A 100 16.36 -19.46 8.79
C ILE A 100 16.81 -18.80 7.48
N SER A 101 15.88 -18.46 6.60
CA SER A 101 16.16 -17.74 5.36
C SER A 101 14.93 -16.99 4.88
N MET A 102 15.14 -15.83 4.26
CA MET A 102 14.06 -15.01 3.72
C MET A 102 13.71 -15.44 2.30
N ALA A 103 12.43 -15.38 1.96
CA ALA A 103 12.02 -15.50 0.57
C ALA A 103 12.67 -14.37 -0.24
N THR A 104 13.22 -14.70 -1.40
CA THR A 104 13.86 -13.72 -2.28
C THR A 104 13.02 -13.50 -3.53
N SER A 105 13.09 -12.29 -4.07
CA SER A 105 12.48 -11.96 -5.35
C SER A 105 13.42 -12.25 -6.51
N THR A 106 12.84 -12.61 -7.65
CA THR A 106 13.56 -12.75 -8.92
C THR A 106 14.21 -11.43 -9.32
N ARG A 107 15.45 -11.49 -9.81
CA ARG A 107 16.21 -10.34 -10.30
C ARG A 107 16.67 -10.57 -11.74
N ASN A 108 16.55 -9.53 -12.57
CA ASN A 108 17.19 -9.46 -13.89
C ASN A 108 18.19 -8.31 -13.86
N THR A 109 19.49 -8.63 -13.82
CA THR A 109 20.55 -7.63 -13.67
C THR A 109 21.32 -7.50 -14.97
N GLY A 110 21.28 -6.30 -15.56
CA GLY A 110 22.06 -5.98 -16.74
C GLY A 110 23.56 -5.98 -16.46
N ALA A 111 24.34 -6.15 -17.52
CA ALA A 111 25.78 -5.93 -17.44
C ALA A 111 26.09 -4.47 -17.09
N ALA A 112 27.31 -4.20 -16.61
CA ALA A 112 27.75 -2.84 -16.32
C ALA A 112 27.65 -1.97 -17.58
N LEU A 113 26.96 -0.85 -17.44
CA LEU A 113 26.93 0.23 -18.40
C LEU A 113 28.30 0.89 -18.33
N ASP A 114 29.03 0.95 -19.44
CA ASP A 114 30.28 1.71 -19.49
C ASP A 114 29.91 3.19 -19.60
N PHE A 115 29.42 3.77 -18.49
CA PHE A 115 29.25 5.21 -18.42
C PHE A 115 30.64 5.80 -18.55
N ALA A 116 30.98 6.20 -19.79
CA ALA A 116 32.23 6.86 -20.12
C ALA A 116 32.55 7.84 -19.00
N SER A 117 33.81 7.88 -18.56
CA SER A 117 34.35 8.57 -17.38
C SER A 117 34.08 10.09 -17.28
N GLY A 118 33.14 10.63 -18.05
CA GLY A 118 32.55 11.95 -17.93
C GLY A 118 31.73 12.10 -16.65
N THR A 119 31.89 13.29 -16.08
CA THR A 119 31.30 13.85 -14.86
C THR A 119 29.99 13.18 -14.43
N LYS A 120 30.07 12.26 -13.45
CA LYS A 120 28.91 11.81 -12.69
C LYS A 120 28.36 13.04 -11.95
N ALA A 121 27.16 13.49 -12.29
CA ALA A 121 26.58 14.63 -11.59
C ALA A 121 26.20 14.24 -10.16
N SER A 122 26.68 15.03 -9.19
CA SER A 122 26.27 14.92 -7.79
C SER A 122 24.90 15.56 -7.63
N MET A 123 23.88 14.81 -7.24
CA MET A 123 22.57 15.37 -6.95
C MET A 123 22.68 16.25 -5.70
N VAL A 124 22.25 17.51 -5.79
CA VAL A 124 22.33 18.45 -4.66
C VAL A 124 20.96 18.61 -4.00
N SER A 125 19.86 18.23 -4.67
CA SER A 125 18.52 18.20 -4.06
C SER A 125 17.50 17.29 -4.76
N THR A 126 16.39 17.00 -4.07
CA THR A 126 15.23 16.25 -4.59
C THR A 126 14.44 17.00 -5.68
N ALA A 127 14.64 18.31 -5.83
CA ALA A 127 13.99 19.10 -6.88
C ALA A 127 14.50 18.72 -8.28
N GLU A 128 15.76 18.25 -8.37
CA GLU A 128 16.40 17.84 -9.62
C GLU A 128 15.91 16.46 -10.13
N LEU A 129 15.12 15.73 -9.33
CA LEU A 129 14.50 14.45 -9.72
C LEU A 129 13.23 14.64 -10.56
N ASN A 130 12.53 15.77 -10.41
CA ASN A 130 11.16 15.94 -10.94
C ASN A 130 11.05 16.83 -12.17
N VAL A 131 12.13 17.50 -12.56
CA VAL A 131 12.18 18.36 -13.74
C VAL A 131 13.35 17.89 -14.59
N GLY A 132 13.08 17.12 -15.63
CA GLY A 132 14.05 16.66 -16.63
C GLY A 132 14.67 17.79 -17.47
N ALA A 133 15.10 18.87 -16.82
CA ALA A 133 15.69 20.05 -17.41
C ALA A 133 16.83 20.52 -16.50
N GLY A 134 18.08 20.13 -16.82
CA GLY A 134 19.25 20.87 -16.33
C GLY A 134 20.54 20.08 -16.06
N LEU A 135 20.50 18.77 -15.87
CA LEU A 135 21.70 17.96 -15.64
C LEU A 135 22.01 17.12 -16.89
N ASN A 136 22.88 17.63 -17.76
CA ASN A 136 23.35 16.93 -18.96
C ASN A 136 24.38 15.82 -18.64
N ALA A 137 24.14 15.05 -17.59
CA ALA A 137 25.03 14.01 -17.11
C ALA A 137 24.26 12.72 -16.86
N ALA A 138 24.86 11.57 -17.19
CA ALA A 138 24.31 10.27 -16.87
C ALA A 138 24.12 10.10 -15.35
N PRO A 139 23.01 9.53 -14.86
CA PRO A 139 21.87 8.92 -15.58
C PRO A 139 20.69 9.88 -15.89
N ASN A 140 20.86 11.20 -15.73
CA ASN A 140 19.79 12.21 -15.86
C ASN A 140 19.78 12.95 -17.21
N ALA A 141 20.67 12.63 -18.14
CA ALA A 141 20.62 13.19 -19.48
C ALA A 141 19.42 12.62 -20.25
N ALA A 142 18.73 13.49 -21.00
CA ALA A 142 17.62 13.09 -21.86
C ALA A 142 18.11 12.22 -23.02
N PHE A 143 17.33 11.23 -23.45
CA PHE A 143 17.70 10.36 -24.58
C PHE A 143 17.93 11.11 -25.89
N SER A 144 17.31 12.28 -26.06
CA SER A 144 17.56 13.21 -27.18
C SER A 144 19.00 13.72 -27.27
N THR A 145 19.78 13.64 -26.18
CA THR A 145 21.21 13.99 -26.15
C THR A 145 22.11 12.88 -26.74
N GLY A 146 21.52 11.73 -27.07
CA GLY A 146 22.19 10.59 -27.66
C GLY A 146 23.20 9.90 -26.75
N MET A 147 24.05 9.06 -27.34
CA MET A 147 25.03 8.25 -26.61
C MET A 147 26.00 9.08 -25.78
N ALA A 148 26.44 10.23 -26.30
CA ALA A 148 27.39 11.11 -25.61
C ALA A 148 26.82 11.75 -24.34
N GLY A 149 25.53 12.08 -24.31
CA GLY A 149 24.90 12.65 -23.11
C GLY A 149 24.45 11.58 -22.12
N THR A 150 23.92 10.46 -22.61
CA THR A 150 23.39 9.38 -21.76
C THR A 150 24.45 8.43 -21.21
N GLY A 151 25.65 8.40 -21.82
CA GLY A 151 26.70 7.46 -21.46
C GLY A 151 26.36 6.00 -21.79
N LEU A 152 25.34 5.76 -22.62
CA LEU A 152 24.94 4.44 -23.08
C LEU A 152 25.68 4.05 -24.37
N GLU A 153 25.91 2.76 -24.56
CA GLU A 153 26.60 2.22 -25.75
C GLU A 153 25.73 2.18 -27.02
N SER A 154 24.46 2.55 -26.92
CA SER A 154 23.56 2.66 -28.08
C SER A 154 22.51 3.74 -27.86
N ASN A 155 21.96 4.26 -28.97
CA ASN A 155 20.96 5.31 -28.93
C ASN A 155 19.59 4.76 -28.48
N VAL A 156 18.91 5.51 -27.61
CA VAL A 156 17.52 5.23 -27.23
C VAL A 156 16.61 6.23 -27.95
N ASN A 157 15.62 5.73 -28.67
CA ASN A 157 14.65 6.53 -29.42
C ASN A 157 13.29 6.55 -28.73
N ALA A 158 12.45 7.52 -29.09
CA ALA A 158 11.05 7.50 -28.66
C ALA A 158 10.35 6.24 -29.21
N GLY A 159 9.56 5.58 -28.37
CA GLY A 159 8.99 4.28 -28.67
C GLY A 159 8.42 3.65 -27.40
N TYR A 160 8.48 2.32 -27.33
CA TYR A 160 8.06 1.59 -26.14
C TYR A 160 8.81 0.27 -26.03
N PHE A 161 8.80 -0.29 -24.82
CA PHE A 161 9.18 -1.68 -24.60
C PHE A 161 8.16 -2.37 -23.70
N ILE A 162 8.23 -3.70 -23.63
CA ILE A 162 7.30 -4.51 -22.83
C ILE A 162 8.04 -5.22 -21.69
N ILE A 163 7.49 -5.10 -20.48
CA ILE A 163 7.86 -5.94 -19.33
C ILE A 163 6.59 -6.63 -18.84
N ASN A 164 6.59 -7.96 -18.77
CA ASN A 164 5.48 -8.75 -18.22
C ASN A 164 4.12 -8.41 -18.89
N ASN A 165 4.12 -8.27 -20.21
CA ASN A 165 2.96 -7.86 -21.02
C ASN A 165 2.45 -6.43 -20.76
N VAL A 166 3.15 -5.63 -19.94
CA VAL A 166 2.88 -4.21 -19.72
C VAL A 166 3.78 -3.37 -20.60
N ARG A 167 3.17 -2.44 -21.34
CA ARG A 167 3.87 -1.48 -22.19
C ARG A 167 4.41 -0.32 -21.35
N ILE A 168 5.68 0.01 -21.55
CA ILE A 168 6.34 1.19 -20.98
C ILE A 168 6.72 2.12 -22.13
N ASP A 169 6.16 3.32 -22.13
CA ASP A 169 6.44 4.33 -23.15
C ASP A 169 7.72 5.11 -22.84
N VAL A 170 8.55 5.24 -23.87
CA VAL A 170 9.81 5.97 -23.87
C VAL A 170 9.68 7.19 -24.77
N LEU A 171 9.97 8.37 -24.23
CA LEU A 171 10.00 9.64 -24.94
C LEU A 171 11.45 10.08 -25.16
N ALA A 172 11.70 10.89 -26.17
CA ALA A 172 13.04 11.45 -26.39
C ALA A 172 13.51 12.35 -25.22
N THR A 173 12.58 12.91 -24.46
CA THR A 173 12.87 13.72 -23.27
C THR A 173 13.05 12.91 -21.99
N ASP A 174 12.79 11.59 -22.03
CA ASP A 174 13.03 10.72 -20.87
C ASP A 174 14.53 10.55 -20.62
N THR A 175 14.87 10.20 -19.39
CA THR A 175 16.20 9.87 -18.91
C THR A 175 16.22 8.44 -18.41
N ILE A 176 17.39 7.88 -18.08
CA ILE A 176 17.47 6.56 -17.47
C ILE A 176 16.64 6.55 -16.18
N ASN A 177 16.77 7.56 -15.33
CA ASN A 177 16.01 7.66 -14.08
C ASN A 177 14.50 7.77 -14.29
N THR A 178 14.03 8.55 -15.27
CA THR A 178 12.58 8.61 -15.52
C THR A 178 12.04 7.27 -16.03
N ILE A 179 12.81 6.52 -16.82
CA ILE A 179 12.41 5.15 -17.22
C ILE A 179 12.42 4.19 -16.04
N LEU A 180 13.43 4.22 -15.16
CA LEU A 180 13.46 3.37 -13.96
C LEU A 180 12.26 3.64 -13.05
N ASN A 181 11.88 4.91 -12.90
CA ASN A 181 10.67 5.31 -12.16
C ASN A 181 9.41 4.81 -12.86
N LYS A 182 9.28 5.02 -14.18
CA LYS A 182 8.15 4.49 -14.97
C LYS A 182 8.00 2.97 -14.84
N ILE A 183 9.10 2.22 -14.86
CA ILE A 183 9.07 0.77 -14.64
C ILE A 183 8.57 0.47 -13.23
N THR A 184 9.12 1.14 -12.22
CA THR A 184 8.78 0.92 -10.81
C THR A 184 7.33 1.28 -10.48
N GLU A 185 6.79 2.33 -11.09
CA GLU A 185 5.40 2.78 -10.92
C GLU A 185 4.41 2.01 -11.80
N SER A 186 4.90 1.28 -12.81
CA SER A 186 4.04 0.51 -13.71
C SER A 186 3.35 -0.68 -13.02
N GLY A 187 2.30 -1.17 -13.68
CA GLY A 187 1.63 -2.43 -13.35
C GLY A 187 2.43 -3.70 -13.73
N ALA A 188 3.68 -3.58 -14.20
CA ALA A 188 4.48 -4.72 -14.64
C ALA A 188 4.92 -5.65 -13.48
N GLY A 189 4.69 -5.26 -12.22
CA GLY A 189 5.02 -6.07 -11.05
C GLY A 189 6.54 -6.13 -10.76
N VAL A 190 7.31 -5.18 -11.29
CA VAL A 190 8.76 -5.07 -11.08
C VAL A 190 9.14 -3.70 -10.53
N THR A 191 10.25 -3.63 -9.81
CA THR A 191 10.97 -2.40 -9.47
C THR A 191 12.26 -2.35 -10.27
N ALA A 192 12.68 -1.16 -10.68
CA ALA A 192 13.92 -0.95 -11.40
C ALA A 192 14.84 -0.03 -10.60
N SER A 193 16.10 -0.40 -10.50
CA SER A 193 17.10 0.37 -9.77
C SER A 193 18.42 0.40 -10.53
N LEU A 194 19.10 1.54 -10.51
CA LEU A 194 20.48 1.67 -10.94
C LEU A 194 21.37 1.70 -9.69
N ALA A 195 22.29 0.75 -9.58
CA ALA A 195 23.28 0.70 -8.51
C ALA A 195 24.67 0.59 -9.12
N GLY A 196 25.55 1.54 -8.80
CA GLY A 196 26.78 1.74 -9.56
C GLY A 196 26.43 1.99 -11.03
N ASP A 197 26.98 1.14 -11.90
CA ASP A 197 26.73 1.22 -13.34
C ASP A 197 25.82 0.08 -13.84
N GLN A 198 25.07 -0.61 -12.97
CA GLN A 198 24.18 -1.72 -13.36
C GLN A 198 22.71 -1.43 -13.09
N ILE A 199 21.89 -1.64 -14.10
CA ILE A 199 20.42 -1.62 -13.96
C ILE A 199 19.96 -3.01 -13.52
N THR A 200 19.21 -3.07 -12.43
CA THR A 200 18.58 -4.30 -11.93
C THR A 200 17.08 -4.13 -11.88
N LEU A 201 16.36 -5.07 -12.50
CA LEU A 201 14.92 -5.25 -12.34
C LEU A 201 14.68 -6.29 -11.25
N THR A 202 13.87 -5.97 -10.25
CA THR A 202 13.49 -6.88 -9.16
C THR A 202 11.98 -7.09 -9.14
N GLN A 203 11.52 -8.32 -9.05
CA GLN A 203 10.08 -8.60 -8.95
C GLN A 203 9.52 -8.10 -7.61
N LYS A 204 8.36 -7.42 -7.63
CA LYS A 204 7.68 -6.92 -6.41
C LYS A 204 7.18 -8.06 -5.53
N THR A 205 6.82 -9.20 -6.13
CA THR A 205 6.40 -10.40 -5.42
C THR A 205 7.59 -11.33 -5.16
N VAL A 206 7.74 -11.80 -3.92
CA VAL A 206 8.72 -12.83 -3.55
C VAL A 206 8.31 -14.20 -4.11
N GLY A 207 9.28 -15.03 -4.51
CA GLY A 207 9.02 -16.39 -4.99
C GLY A 207 9.75 -16.77 -6.28
N ASP A 208 9.62 -18.05 -6.61
CA ASP A 208 10.37 -18.81 -7.64
C ASP A 208 9.68 -18.87 -9.00
N THR A 209 8.58 -18.15 -9.19
CA THR A 209 7.95 -17.98 -10.49
C THR A 209 8.60 -16.78 -11.18
N PRO A 210 9.63 -16.96 -12.03
CA PRO A 210 10.28 -15.86 -12.73
C PRO A 210 9.30 -15.30 -13.75
N THR A 211 8.75 -14.13 -13.44
CA THR A 211 7.80 -13.47 -14.35
C THR A 211 8.46 -12.40 -15.19
N ILE A 212 9.71 -11.98 -14.91
CA ILE A 212 10.36 -10.88 -15.65
C ILE A 212 10.62 -11.32 -17.10
N LYS A 213 9.64 -11.04 -17.95
CA LYS A 213 9.66 -11.31 -19.38
C LYS A 213 9.81 -9.97 -20.08
N LEU A 214 10.96 -9.80 -20.69
CA LEU A 214 11.21 -8.72 -21.61
C LEU A 214 10.58 -9.09 -22.97
N GLY A 215 9.74 -8.22 -23.49
CA GLY A 215 9.08 -8.39 -24.79
C GLY A 215 9.70 -7.50 -25.85
N THR A 216 8.87 -7.12 -26.84
CA THR A 216 9.25 -6.19 -27.90
C THR A 216 9.81 -4.90 -27.32
N ASP A 217 10.88 -4.40 -27.95
CA ASP A 217 11.49 -3.10 -27.68
C ASP A 217 11.65 -2.33 -28.99
N THR A 218 10.89 -1.25 -29.14
CA THR A 218 11.00 -0.32 -30.28
C THR A 218 11.80 0.93 -29.93
N SER A 219 12.06 1.19 -28.64
CA SER A 219 12.86 2.33 -28.21
C SER A 219 14.36 2.03 -28.23
N GLY A 220 14.74 0.75 -28.19
CA GLY A 220 16.12 0.29 -28.06
C GLY A 220 16.65 0.37 -26.62
N PHE A 221 15.80 0.74 -25.66
CA PHE A 221 16.19 0.94 -24.26
C PHE A 221 16.69 -0.35 -23.60
N LEU A 222 16.06 -1.51 -23.84
CA LEU A 222 16.44 -2.76 -23.17
C LEU A 222 17.83 -3.22 -23.59
N THR A 223 18.17 -3.01 -24.87
CA THR A 223 19.50 -3.28 -25.40
C THR A 223 20.52 -2.27 -24.87
N ALA A 224 20.19 -0.97 -24.88
CA ALA A 224 21.06 0.08 -24.34
C ALA A 224 21.33 -0.08 -22.83
N ALA A 225 20.33 -0.54 -22.08
CA ALA A 225 20.41 -0.85 -20.66
C ALA A 225 21.08 -2.21 -20.35
N LYS A 226 21.53 -2.93 -21.39
CA LYS A 226 22.10 -4.30 -21.30
C LYS A 226 21.21 -5.29 -20.53
N LEU A 227 19.90 -5.09 -20.61
CA LEU A 227 18.89 -5.98 -20.02
C LEU A 227 18.51 -7.13 -20.97
N THR A 228 18.71 -6.93 -22.28
CA THR A 228 18.57 -7.97 -23.30
C THR A 228 19.64 -9.05 -23.09
N GLY A 229 19.24 -10.28 -22.73
CA GLY A 229 20.17 -11.39 -22.49
C GLY A 229 20.82 -11.42 -21.09
N ALA A 230 20.40 -10.53 -20.20
CA ALA A 230 20.83 -10.55 -18.80
C ALA A 230 20.41 -11.84 -18.08
N THR A 231 21.24 -12.30 -17.16
CA THR A 231 20.96 -13.49 -16.36
C THR A 231 19.83 -13.20 -15.40
N VAL A 232 18.69 -13.85 -15.61
CA VAL A 232 17.58 -13.84 -14.66
C VAL A 232 17.92 -14.82 -13.55
N THR A 233 18.11 -14.31 -12.34
CA THR A 233 18.26 -15.12 -11.13
C THR A 233 16.87 -15.30 -10.52
N PRO A 234 16.27 -16.51 -10.55
CA PRO A 234 14.97 -16.76 -9.95
C PRO A 234 15.00 -16.48 -8.45
N GLY A 235 13.90 -15.95 -7.92
CA GLY A 235 13.68 -15.89 -6.49
C GLY A 235 13.50 -17.29 -5.90
N VAL A 236 13.49 -17.38 -4.58
CA VAL A 236 13.21 -18.63 -3.86
C VAL A 236 11.94 -18.42 -3.03
N LYS A 237 10.95 -19.30 -3.21
CA LYS A 237 9.76 -19.35 -2.34
C LYS A 237 10.16 -19.75 -0.92
N SER A 238 9.35 -19.39 0.07
CA SER A 238 9.43 -20.04 1.38
C SER A 238 9.27 -21.55 1.23
N ASP A 239 9.96 -22.33 2.08
CA ASP A 239 9.94 -23.80 2.00
C ASP A 239 8.53 -24.40 2.00
N GLU A 240 7.58 -23.74 2.66
CA GLU A 240 6.17 -24.13 2.72
C GLU A 240 5.46 -24.16 1.35
N ASN A 241 5.88 -23.26 0.46
CA ASN A 241 5.27 -23.05 -0.85
C ASN A 241 6.09 -23.67 -2.00
N ARG A 242 7.20 -24.32 -1.67
CA ARG A 242 8.00 -25.12 -2.61
C ARG A 242 7.39 -26.51 -2.73
N LEU A 243 7.56 -27.15 -3.90
CA LEU A 243 7.16 -28.54 -4.08
C LEU A 243 7.89 -29.41 -3.07
N LEU A 244 7.20 -30.39 -2.47
CA LEU A 244 7.78 -31.22 -1.42
C LEU A 244 9.10 -31.85 -1.86
N LYS A 245 9.22 -32.32 -3.11
CA LYS A 245 10.46 -32.87 -3.69
C LYS A 245 11.67 -31.92 -3.61
N ASP A 246 11.44 -30.61 -3.67
CA ASP A 246 12.49 -29.58 -3.70
C ASP A 246 12.85 -29.08 -2.29
N THR A 247 12.13 -29.56 -1.28
CA THR A 247 12.40 -29.27 0.14
C THR A 247 13.17 -30.43 0.79
N ALA A 248 13.78 -30.17 1.95
CA ALA A 248 14.40 -31.22 2.75
C ALA A 248 13.43 -32.35 3.16
N LEU A 249 12.11 -32.07 3.20
CA LEU A 249 11.07 -33.06 3.49
C LEU A 249 10.89 -34.08 2.35
N GLY A 250 11.17 -33.69 1.10
CA GLY A 250 10.96 -34.52 -0.08
C GLY A 250 11.91 -35.71 -0.20
N ALA A 251 13.10 -35.62 0.39
CA ALA A 251 14.12 -36.66 0.30
C ALA A 251 13.72 -37.98 1.00
N GLY A 252 12.80 -37.91 1.97
CA GLY A 252 12.28 -39.08 2.72
C GLY A 252 10.81 -39.41 2.43
N LEU A 253 10.14 -38.65 1.56
CA LEU A 253 8.71 -38.81 1.29
C LEU A 253 8.47 -39.69 0.06
N THR A 254 7.50 -40.60 0.16
CA THR A 254 6.98 -41.36 -0.98
C THR A 254 5.56 -40.89 -1.29
N ASN A 255 5.17 -40.89 -2.56
CA ASN A 255 3.80 -40.57 -2.96
C ASN A 255 2.83 -41.61 -2.40
N GLY A 256 1.66 -41.16 -1.94
CA GLY A 256 0.68 -42.05 -1.32
C GLY A 256 -0.38 -41.29 -0.54
N TYR A 257 -0.84 -41.90 0.55
CA TYR A 257 -1.86 -41.34 1.42
C TYR A 257 -1.52 -41.61 2.88
N PHE A 258 -1.91 -40.67 3.76
CA PHE A 258 -1.95 -40.88 5.20
C PHE A 258 -3.36 -40.57 5.71
N SER A 259 -3.70 -41.02 6.92
CA SER A 259 -5.01 -40.76 7.50
C SER A 259 -4.94 -39.98 8.81
N ILE A 260 -5.83 -39.00 8.99
CA ILE A 260 -6.06 -38.32 10.27
C ILE A 260 -7.52 -38.53 10.66
N ASN A 261 -7.78 -39.06 11.86
CA ASN A 261 -9.12 -39.35 12.37
C ASN A 261 -10.02 -40.12 11.36
N GLY A 262 -9.43 -41.01 10.54
CA GLY A 262 -10.13 -41.78 9.53
C GLY A 262 -10.31 -41.08 8.17
N ALA A 263 -9.91 -39.82 8.01
CA ALA A 263 -9.88 -39.13 6.73
C ALA A 263 -8.57 -39.38 5.99
N PHE A 264 -8.62 -39.79 4.72
CA PHE A 264 -7.43 -40.01 3.89
C PHE A 264 -6.99 -38.73 3.18
N ILE A 265 -5.73 -38.36 3.34
CA ILE A 265 -5.08 -37.21 2.71
C ILE A 265 -4.05 -37.72 1.71
N SER A 266 -4.17 -37.30 0.46
CA SER A 266 -3.22 -37.66 -0.60
C SER A 266 -2.00 -36.75 -0.59
N VAL A 267 -0.84 -37.36 -0.85
CA VAL A 267 0.45 -36.68 -0.96
C VAL A 267 1.14 -37.12 -2.25
N ASP A 268 1.38 -36.16 -3.13
CA ASP A 268 2.19 -36.30 -4.33
C ASP A 268 3.36 -35.32 -4.22
N LYS A 269 4.57 -35.81 -3.91
CA LYS A 269 5.74 -34.96 -3.66
C LYS A 269 6.14 -34.10 -4.86
N ASP A 270 5.73 -34.49 -6.06
CA ASP A 270 6.06 -33.82 -7.30
C ASP A 270 5.05 -32.73 -7.68
N LYS A 271 3.86 -32.72 -7.04
CA LYS A 271 2.79 -31.74 -7.30
C LYS A 271 2.36 -30.94 -6.08
N ASP A 272 2.47 -31.51 -4.90
CA ASP A 272 2.03 -30.90 -3.65
C ASP A 272 3.15 -30.09 -3.00
N THR A 273 2.76 -29.00 -2.37
CA THR A 273 3.56 -28.21 -1.42
C THR A 273 3.11 -28.52 0.01
N LEU A 274 3.92 -28.13 1.00
CA LEU A 274 3.53 -28.28 2.40
C LEU A 274 2.24 -27.49 2.72
N ALA A 275 2.10 -26.29 2.17
CA ALA A 275 0.87 -25.50 2.26
C ALA A 275 -0.34 -26.26 1.67
N SER A 276 -0.20 -26.88 0.50
CA SER A 276 -1.30 -27.63 -0.11
C SER A 276 -1.71 -28.87 0.70
N ILE A 277 -0.78 -29.51 1.41
CA ILE A 277 -1.10 -30.63 2.31
C ILE A 277 -1.86 -30.13 3.54
N ILE A 278 -1.45 -29.00 4.12
CA ILE A 278 -2.16 -28.36 5.24
C ILE A 278 -3.57 -27.95 4.82
N ASP A 279 -3.71 -27.38 3.63
CA ASP A 279 -5.01 -27.02 3.07
C ASP A 279 -5.90 -28.25 2.87
N LYS A 280 -5.35 -29.38 2.40
CA LYS A 280 -6.10 -30.65 2.29
C LYS A 280 -6.56 -31.15 3.66
N ILE A 281 -5.76 -31.00 4.71
CA ILE A 281 -6.15 -31.37 6.07
C ILE A 281 -7.25 -30.44 6.59
N ASN A 282 -7.08 -29.12 6.45
CA ASN A 282 -8.02 -28.11 6.94
C ASN A 282 -9.37 -28.13 6.22
N GLN A 283 -9.38 -28.50 4.95
CA GLN A 283 -10.61 -28.66 4.16
C GLN A 283 -11.30 -30.01 4.40
N SER A 284 -10.64 -30.96 5.07
CA SER A 284 -11.23 -32.27 5.35
C SER A 284 -12.26 -32.17 6.47
N THR A 285 -13.54 -32.19 6.10
CA THR A 285 -14.67 -32.23 7.03
C THR A 285 -14.71 -33.50 7.88
N VAL A 286 -14.02 -34.57 7.45
CA VAL A 286 -13.91 -35.85 8.16
C VAL A 286 -12.76 -35.83 9.17
N ALA A 287 -11.66 -35.11 8.88
CA ALA A 287 -10.52 -35.05 9.78
C ALA A 287 -10.84 -34.26 11.07
N GLY A 288 -11.63 -33.19 10.92
CA GLY A 288 -12.13 -32.39 12.05
C GLY A 288 -11.04 -31.67 12.85
N VAL A 289 -9.87 -31.42 12.24
CA VAL A 289 -8.69 -30.79 12.85
C VAL A 289 -8.23 -29.59 12.03
N THR A 290 -7.48 -28.69 12.65
CA THR A 290 -6.88 -27.53 11.97
C THR A 290 -5.36 -27.66 11.99
N ALA A 291 -4.81 -28.11 10.88
CA ALA A 291 -3.39 -28.12 10.62
C ALA A 291 -2.81 -26.72 10.41
N PHE A 292 -1.62 -26.49 10.96
CA PHE A 292 -0.74 -25.41 10.56
C PHE A 292 0.72 -25.88 10.64
N TYR A 293 1.58 -25.25 9.84
CA TYR A 293 3.01 -25.53 9.90
C TYR A 293 3.72 -24.52 10.77
N ASP A 294 4.54 -25.05 11.67
CA ASP A 294 5.47 -24.26 12.45
C ASP A 294 6.84 -24.28 11.77
N ALA A 295 7.15 -23.17 11.11
CA ALA A 295 8.42 -22.96 10.40
C ALA A 295 9.65 -23.03 11.33
N SER A 296 9.49 -22.86 12.64
CA SER A 296 10.59 -22.93 13.61
C SER A 296 10.95 -24.37 13.98
N SER A 297 9.95 -25.20 14.30
CA SER A 297 10.14 -26.58 14.72
C SER A 297 10.17 -27.54 13.53
N LYS A 298 9.85 -27.04 12.33
CA LYS A 298 9.71 -27.81 11.09
C LYS A 298 8.69 -28.94 11.24
N LYS A 299 7.63 -28.70 12.02
CA LYS A 299 6.58 -29.66 12.32
C LYS A 299 5.22 -29.10 11.90
N ILE A 300 4.35 -30.01 11.48
CA ILE A 300 2.93 -29.75 11.31
C ILE A 300 2.28 -30.00 12.66
N SER A 301 1.52 -29.03 13.15
CA SER A 301 0.63 -29.17 14.31
C SER A 301 -0.81 -29.27 13.83
N LEU A 302 -1.66 -30.02 14.54
CA LEU A 302 -3.06 -30.31 14.24
C LEU A 302 -3.99 -29.80 15.34
#